data_AF-A0A8J5C091-F1
#
_entry.id   AF-A0A8J5C091-F1
#
_cell.length_a   1.000
_cell.length_b   1.000
_cell.length_c   1.000
_cell.angle_alpha   90.00
_cell.angle_beta   90.00
_cell.angle_gamma   90.00
#
_symmetry.space_group_name_H-M   'P 1'
#
loop_
_entity.id
_entity.type
_entity.pdbx_description
1 polymer ?
#
loop_
_entity_poly.entity_id
_entity_poly.type
_entity_poly.pdbx_seq_one_letter_code
_entity_poly.pdbx_strand_id
1 'polypeptide(L)'
;MWWSKKEDKPAEQAAKEAVNQQPPAQQTQEPQTWEEEKAERAEKSSQAVRDILSYKQQDSTQRFNTKPEARILSVVIATTSFGFLSGFYTGYKRNALRFLAENSHRMPKTVQGWYYYHKNKNYHVLSGGMAQGFKYAATMTTCGIAFFGLEAYLDHVRGTIDFFNTLAATMAAGSVYSLWYRLSRQQTINTLRRGAVAGLALGLAQDGLRYVRGNDLWYLPSALNHKKKEEEIMHV
;
A
#
# COMPACT_ATOMS: atom_id res chain seq x y z
N MET A 1 -0.49 79.25 17.62
CA MET A 1 -1.88 79.03 17.17
C MET A 1 -2.27 77.60 17.50
N TRP A 2 -3.37 77.47 18.24
CA TRP A 2 -4.34 76.36 18.23
C TRP A 2 -3.89 74.96 18.69
N TRP A 3 -4.18 74.69 19.97
CA TRP A 3 -4.61 73.38 20.45
C TRP A 3 -5.83 72.90 19.64
N SER A 4 -5.73 71.78 18.91
CA SER A 4 -6.92 71.11 18.37
C SER A 4 -7.43 70.11 19.41
N LYS A 5 -8.55 70.48 20.02
CA LYS A 5 -9.35 69.70 20.97
C LYS A 5 -9.67 68.34 20.33
N LYS A 6 -9.24 67.23 20.94
CA LYS A 6 -9.77 65.91 20.55
C LYS A 6 -11.26 65.95 20.84
N GLU A 7 -12.07 65.87 19.80
CA GLU A 7 -13.52 65.75 19.92
C GLU A 7 -13.81 64.43 20.63
N ASP A 8 -14.27 64.53 21.87
CA ASP A 8 -14.88 63.42 22.58
C ASP A 8 -16.09 62.99 21.76
N LYS A 9 -16.00 61.83 21.09
CA LYS A 9 -17.15 61.24 20.41
C LYS A 9 -18.30 61.20 21.42
N PRO A 10 -19.50 61.71 21.09
CA PRO A 10 -20.60 61.72 22.04
C PRO A 10 -20.86 60.28 22.46
N ALA A 11 -20.95 60.04 23.77
CA ALA A 11 -21.17 58.72 24.37
C ALA A 11 -22.37 57.97 23.74
N GLU A 12 -23.27 58.71 23.10
CA GLU A 12 -24.41 58.21 22.32
C GLU A 12 -24.03 57.38 21.09
N GLN A 13 -22.93 57.69 20.39
CA GLN A 13 -22.50 56.93 19.20
C GLN A 13 -21.78 55.64 19.59
N ALA A 14 -20.95 55.68 20.63
CA ALA A 14 -20.35 54.47 21.21
C ALA A 14 -21.41 53.55 21.82
N ALA A 15 -22.47 54.12 22.42
CA ALA A 15 -23.62 53.36 22.89
C ALA A 15 -24.41 52.72 21.74
N LYS A 16 -24.58 53.40 20.60
CA LYS A 16 -25.27 52.84 19.42
C LYS A 16 -24.47 51.71 18.76
N GLU A 17 -23.13 51.81 18.72
CA GLU A 17 -22.27 50.72 18.26
C GLU A 17 -22.25 49.53 19.23
N ALA A 18 -22.30 49.76 20.55
CA ALA A 18 -22.38 48.71 21.56
C ALA A 18 -23.74 48.00 21.58
N VAL A 19 -24.84 48.72 21.29
CA VAL A 19 -26.19 48.15 21.18
C VAL A 19 -26.37 47.30 19.90
N ASN A 20 -25.60 47.56 18.84
CA ASN A 20 -25.68 46.79 17.60
C ASN A 20 -24.79 45.54 17.58
N GLN A 21 -24.05 45.26 18.67
CA GLN A 21 -23.29 44.03 18.88
C GLN A 21 -24.05 43.08 19.82
N GLN A 22 -25.35 42.92 19.61
CA GLN A 22 -26.04 41.77 20.17
C GLN A 22 -25.34 40.51 19.61
N PRO A 23 -24.74 39.63 20.45
CA PRO A 23 -24.25 38.34 19.96
C PRO A 23 -25.44 37.64 19.28
N PRO A 24 -25.24 36.95 18.13
CA PRO A 24 -26.32 36.28 17.44
C PRO A 24 -27.08 35.45 18.47
N ALA A 25 -28.39 35.69 18.55
CA ALA A 25 -29.25 35.09 19.57
C ALA A 25 -28.90 33.61 19.67
N GLN A 26 -28.29 33.23 20.80
CA GLN A 26 -28.09 31.83 21.12
C GLN A 26 -29.49 31.24 21.10
N GLN A 27 -29.76 30.36 20.13
CA GLN A 27 -30.99 29.59 20.09
C GLN A 27 -31.06 28.88 21.44
N THR A 28 -31.93 29.37 22.33
CA THR A 28 -32.21 28.71 23.60
C THR A 28 -32.85 27.38 23.25
N GLN A 29 -32.05 26.33 23.17
CA GLN A 29 -32.55 24.97 23.10
C GLN A 29 -33.42 24.78 24.35
N GLU A 30 -34.67 24.34 24.16
CA GLU A 30 -35.52 23.93 25.29
C GLU A 30 -34.71 22.96 26.18
N PRO A 31 -34.85 23.01 27.51
CA PRO A 31 -34.05 22.18 28.40
C PRO A 31 -34.33 20.71 28.08
N GLN A 32 -33.43 20.08 27.32
CA GLN A 32 -33.54 18.68 26.97
C GLN A 32 -33.69 17.90 28.27
N THR A 33 -34.74 17.11 28.33
CA THR A 33 -34.99 16.28 29.50
C THR A 33 -33.81 15.33 29.61
N TRP A 34 -33.29 15.08 30.80
CA TRP A 34 -32.12 14.19 31.01
C TRP A 34 -32.35 12.76 30.44
N GLU A 35 -33.59 12.37 30.18
CA GLU A 35 -33.96 11.15 29.44
C GLU A 35 -33.76 11.27 27.92
N GLU A 36 -34.03 12.43 27.33
CA GLU A 36 -33.84 12.70 25.90
C GLU A 36 -32.34 12.76 25.57
N GLU A 37 -31.51 13.38 26.42
CA GLU A 37 -30.05 13.40 26.25
C GLU A 37 -29.45 11.98 26.35
N LYS A 38 -29.97 11.15 27.27
CA LYS A 38 -29.57 9.75 27.40
C LYS A 38 -29.97 8.93 26.18
N ALA A 39 -31.19 9.13 25.65
CA ALA A 39 -31.67 8.47 24.44
C ALA A 39 -30.81 8.87 23.23
N GLU A 40 -30.53 10.15 23.05
CA GLU A 40 -29.69 10.66 21.95
C GLU A 40 -28.24 10.13 22.05
N ARG A 41 -27.69 10.05 23.27
CA ARG A 41 -26.35 9.45 23.51
C ARG A 41 -26.34 7.95 23.24
N ALA A 42 -27.40 7.23 23.60
CA ALA A 42 -27.55 5.81 23.31
C ALA A 42 -27.69 5.55 21.81
N GLU A 43 -28.42 6.39 21.07
CA GLU A 43 -28.53 6.32 19.62
C GLU A 43 -27.20 6.60 18.92
N LYS A 44 -26.50 7.68 19.31
CA LYS A 44 -25.14 8.00 18.81
C LYS A 44 -24.14 6.89 19.10
N SER A 45 -24.21 6.29 20.29
CA SER A 45 -23.36 5.15 20.66
C SER A 45 -23.68 3.92 19.82
N SER A 46 -24.98 3.64 19.60
CA SER A 46 -25.43 2.53 18.76
C SER A 46 -25.04 2.72 17.29
N GLN A 47 -25.14 3.95 16.78
CA GLN A 47 -24.67 4.32 15.44
C GLN A 47 -23.15 4.12 15.34
N ALA A 48 -22.37 4.62 16.29
CA ALA A 48 -20.93 4.43 16.33
C ALA A 48 -20.53 2.94 16.35
N VAL A 49 -21.24 2.10 17.12
CA VAL A 49 -21.01 0.64 17.14
C VAL A 49 -21.36 0.01 15.78
N ARG A 50 -22.47 0.40 15.15
CA ARG A 50 -22.85 -0.09 13.81
C ARG A 50 -21.82 0.30 12.75
N ASP A 51 -21.28 1.51 12.83
CA ASP A 51 -20.24 1.99 11.92
C ASP A 51 -18.93 1.24 12.10
N ILE A 52 -18.54 0.94 13.35
CA ILE A 52 -17.37 0.11 13.64
C ILE A 52 -17.56 -1.31 13.11
N LEU A 53 -18.74 -1.90 13.29
CA LEU A 53 -19.06 -3.24 12.81
C LEU A 53 -19.10 -3.30 11.28
N SER A 54 -19.70 -2.31 10.61
CA SER A 54 -19.75 -2.23 9.15
C SER A 54 -18.35 -2.06 8.55
N TYR A 55 -17.51 -1.25 9.19
CA TYR A 55 -16.12 -1.07 8.84
C TYR A 55 -15.32 -2.38 8.99
N LYS A 56 -15.49 -3.12 10.09
CA LYS A 56 -14.85 -4.43 10.32
C LYS A 56 -15.32 -5.48 9.31
N GLN A 57 -16.61 -5.46 8.95
CA GLN A 57 -17.19 -6.33 7.92
C GLN A 57 -16.56 -6.05 6.54
N GLN A 58 -16.40 -4.78 6.18
CA GLN A 58 -15.81 -4.37 4.91
C GLN A 58 -14.31 -4.72 4.82
N ASP A 59 -13.58 -4.70 5.94
CA ASP A 59 -12.20 -5.16 5.99
C ASP A 59 -12.12 -6.69 5.83
N SER A 60 -12.99 -7.45 6.50
CA SER A 60 -12.98 -8.93 6.45
C SER A 60 -13.19 -9.49 5.04
N THR A 61 -14.00 -8.82 4.22
CA THR A 61 -14.29 -9.24 2.84
C THR A 61 -13.12 -8.99 1.87
N GLN A 62 -12.14 -8.16 2.25
CA GLN A 62 -10.98 -7.86 1.40
C GLN A 62 -9.89 -8.93 1.49
N ARG A 63 -9.12 -9.07 0.40
CA ARG A 63 -8.13 -10.15 0.25
C ARG A 63 -7.12 -10.24 1.39
N PHE A 64 -6.64 -9.11 1.87
CA PHE A 64 -5.62 -9.02 2.92
C PHE A 64 -6.14 -8.52 4.27
N ASN A 65 -7.47 -8.38 4.44
CA ASN A 65 -8.09 -7.82 5.65
C ASN A 65 -7.52 -6.43 6.02
N THR A 66 -7.28 -5.60 5.01
CA THR A 66 -6.70 -4.25 5.13
C THR A 66 -7.31 -3.36 4.07
N LYS A 67 -7.57 -2.09 4.43
CA LYS A 67 -8.00 -1.03 3.51
C LYS A 67 -7.26 -1.05 2.15
N PRO A 68 -7.94 -0.74 1.03
CA PRO A 68 -7.33 -0.73 -0.30
C PRO A 68 -6.11 0.21 -0.40
N GLU A 69 -6.14 1.35 0.29
CA GLU A 69 -5.05 2.33 0.32
C GLU A 69 -3.81 1.78 1.03
N ALA A 70 -3.99 1.20 2.23
CA ALA A 70 -2.93 0.57 2.99
C ALA A 70 -2.33 -0.63 2.25
N ARG A 71 -3.16 -1.37 1.49
CA ARG A 71 -2.73 -2.48 0.65
C ARG A 71 -1.76 -2.04 -0.44
N ILE A 72 -2.11 -1.02 -1.22
CA ILE A 72 -1.23 -0.52 -2.30
C ILE A 72 0.09 -0.05 -1.71
N LEU A 73 0.06 0.65 -0.57
CA LEU A 73 1.27 1.12 0.10
C LEU A 73 2.16 -0.04 0.55
N SER A 74 1.60 -1.07 1.17
CA SER A 74 2.35 -2.27 1.59
C SER A 74 3.00 -2.99 0.39
N VAL A 75 2.29 -3.10 -0.73
CA VAL A 75 2.79 -3.68 -1.98
C VAL A 75 3.94 -2.85 -2.53
N VAL A 76 3.80 -1.53 -2.57
CA VAL A 76 4.83 -0.62 -3.06
C VAL A 76 6.09 -0.74 -2.22
N ILE A 77 5.99 -0.73 -0.89
CA ILE A 77 7.16 -0.88 -0.01
C ILE A 77 7.84 -2.24 -0.26
N ALA A 78 7.07 -3.34 -0.22
CA ALA A 78 7.62 -4.68 -0.38
C ALA A 78 8.31 -4.88 -1.75
N THR A 79 7.66 -4.46 -2.83
CA THR A 79 8.20 -4.61 -4.20
C THR A 79 9.37 -3.68 -4.47
N THR A 80 9.33 -2.43 -3.97
CA THR A 80 10.44 -1.47 -4.11
C THR A 80 11.67 -1.96 -3.36
N SER A 81 11.51 -2.41 -2.11
CA SER A 81 12.63 -2.96 -1.32
C SER A 81 13.22 -4.19 -2.01
N PHE A 82 12.40 -5.17 -2.37
CA PHE A 82 12.90 -6.38 -3.01
C PHE A 82 13.56 -6.10 -4.37
N GLY A 83 12.96 -5.23 -5.19
CA GLY A 83 13.50 -4.81 -6.47
C GLY A 83 14.82 -4.05 -6.34
N PHE A 84 14.92 -3.16 -5.34
CA PHE A 84 16.16 -2.44 -5.04
C PHE A 84 17.28 -3.40 -4.63
N LEU A 85 17.02 -4.32 -3.68
CA LEU A 85 18.04 -5.26 -3.22
C LEU A 85 18.51 -6.19 -4.35
N SER A 86 17.57 -6.74 -5.13
CA SER A 86 17.88 -7.62 -6.26
C SER A 86 18.68 -6.90 -7.36
N GLY A 87 18.26 -5.68 -7.71
CA GLY A 87 18.95 -4.83 -8.68
C GLY A 87 20.31 -4.36 -8.21
N PHE A 88 20.43 -3.97 -6.93
CA PHE A 88 21.67 -3.55 -6.31
C PHE A 88 22.68 -4.69 -6.30
N TYR A 89 22.29 -5.89 -5.88
CA TYR A 89 23.16 -7.06 -5.86
C TYR A 89 23.68 -7.42 -7.25
N THR A 90 22.78 -7.45 -8.23
CA THR A 90 23.12 -7.77 -9.63
C THR A 90 24.04 -6.69 -10.23
N GLY A 91 23.73 -5.42 -9.98
CA GLY A 91 24.54 -4.29 -10.43
C GLY A 91 25.90 -4.24 -9.76
N TYR A 92 25.97 -4.49 -8.45
CA TYR A 92 27.21 -4.56 -7.68
C TYR A 92 28.14 -5.61 -8.28
N LYS A 93 27.66 -6.84 -8.46
CA LYS A 93 28.47 -7.92 -9.07
C LYS A 93 28.94 -7.59 -10.48
N ARG A 94 28.05 -7.08 -11.34
CA ARG A 94 28.39 -6.73 -12.73
C ARG A 94 29.46 -5.64 -12.80
N ASN A 95 29.33 -4.58 -12.00
CA ASN A 95 30.29 -3.48 -11.98
C ASN A 95 31.62 -3.89 -11.34
N ALA A 96 31.60 -4.79 -10.34
CA ALA A 96 32.82 -5.33 -9.74
C ALA A 96 33.64 -6.14 -10.75
N LEU A 97 32.98 -7.01 -11.52
CA LEU A 97 33.62 -7.79 -12.58
C LEU A 97 34.14 -6.90 -13.70
N ARG A 98 33.37 -5.89 -14.09
CA ARG A 98 33.79 -4.90 -15.09
C ARG A 98 35.02 -4.13 -14.65
N PHE A 99 35.03 -3.61 -13.41
CA PHE A 99 36.17 -2.89 -12.85
C PHE A 99 37.42 -3.77 -12.79
N LEU A 100 37.25 -5.05 -12.42
CA LEU A 100 38.35 -6.02 -12.40
C LEU A 100 38.90 -6.30 -13.80
N ALA A 101 38.02 -6.45 -14.80
CA ALA A 101 38.44 -6.64 -16.19
C ALA A 101 39.24 -5.43 -16.71
N GLU A 102 38.72 -4.22 -16.49
CA GLU A 102 39.33 -2.96 -16.91
C GLU A 102 40.68 -2.70 -16.22
N ASN A 103 40.82 -3.06 -14.94
CA ASN A 103 42.03 -2.79 -14.14
C ASN A 103 42.92 -4.02 -13.92
N SER A 104 42.67 -5.13 -14.61
CA SER A 104 43.46 -6.38 -14.51
C SER A 104 44.96 -6.15 -14.77
N HIS A 105 45.28 -5.21 -15.65
CA HIS A 105 46.65 -4.81 -15.97
C HIS A 105 47.27 -3.81 -14.97
N ARG A 106 46.48 -3.17 -14.11
CA ARG A 106 46.90 -2.14 -13.13
C ARG A 106 46.72 -2.62 -11.69
N MET A 107 47.23 -3.80 -11.38
CA MET A 107 47.19 -4.32 -10.01
C MET A 107 48.13 -3.50 -9.10
N PRO A 108 47.69 -3.13 -7.88
CA PRO A 108 48.51 -2.33 -6.99
C PRO A 108 49.79 -3.06 -6.59
N LYS A 109 50.94 -2.39 -6.72
CA LYS A 109 52.26 -2.91 -6.30
C LYS A 109 52.78 -2.25 -5.02
N THR A 110 52.17 -1.15 -4.60
CA THR A 110 52.52 -0.38 -3.40
C THR A 110 51.34 -0.31 -2.43
N VAL A 111 51.62 -0.07 -1.14
CA VAL A 111 50.57 0.06 -0.10
C VAL A 111 49.63 1.23 -0.39
N GLN A 112 50.17 2.37 -0.84
CA GLN A 112 49.37 3.54 -1.22
C GLN A 112 48.50 3.26 -2.46
N GLY A 113 49.06 2.56 -3.46
CA GLY A 113 48.31 2.12 -4.65
C GLY A 113 47.17 1.17 -4.30
N TRP A 114 47.36 0.29 -3.32
CA TRP A 114 46.32 -0.62 -2.84
C TRP A 114 45.12 0.13 -2.27
N TYR A 115 45.36 1.19 -1.49
CA TYR A 115 44.29 2.03 -0.93
C TYR A 115 43.49 2.74 -2.03
N TYR A 116 44.16 3.44 -2.95
CA TYR A 116 43.47 4.15 -4.03
C TYR A 116 42.70 3.20 -4.97
N TYR A 117 43.26 2.02 -5.23
CA TYR A 117 42.57 0.99 -6.01
C TYR A 117 41.24 0.58 -5.37
N HIS A 118 41.25 0.24 -4.07
CA HIS A 118 40.04 -0.19 -3.36
C HIS A 118 39.05 0.95 -3.16
N LYS A 119 39.54 2.16 -2.90
CA LYS A 119 38.69 3.37 -2.85
C LYS A 119 37.95 3.54 -4.17
N ASN A 120 38.67 3.58 -5.29
CA ASN A 120 38.07 3.77 -6.61
C ASN A 120 37.13 2.62 -7.01
N LYS A 121 37.53 1.38 -6.71
CA LYS A 121 36.69 0.18 -6.89
C LYS A 121 35.36 0.34 -6.15
N ASN A 122 35.41 0.69 -4.87
CA ASN A 122 34.20 0.82 -4.06
C ASN A 122 33.27 1.92 -4.60
N TYR A 123 33.80 3.05 -5.06
CA TYR A 123 32.97 4.10 -5.68
C TYR A 123 32.30 3.64 -6.98
N HIS A 124 33.05 3.03 -7.90
CA HIS A 124 32.49 2.55 -9.18
C HIS A 124 31.46 1.43 -9.00
N VAL A 125 31.74 0.50 -8.10
CA VAL A 125 30.85 -0.62 -7.84
C VAL A 125 29.59 -0.18 -7.09
N LEU A 126 29.72 0.72 -6.11
CA LEU A 126 28.58 1.23 -5.34
C LEU A 126 27.65 2.10 -6.19
N SER A 127 28.21 3.05 -6.97
CA SER A 127 27.42 3.91 -7.85
C SER A 127 26.68 3.11 -8.93
N GLY A 128 27.34 2.13 -9.54
CA GLY A 128 26.72 1.23 -10.51
C GLY A 128 25.65 0.32 -9.89
N GLY A 129 25.88 -0.17 -8.66
CA GLY A 129 24.89 -0.92 -7.88
C GLY A 129 23.65 -0.09 -7.57
N MET A 130 23.84 1.14 -7.08
CA MET A 130 22.74 2.07 -6.77
C MET A 130 21.89 2.40 -8.01
N ALA A 131 22.54 2.77 -9.13
CA ALA A 131 21.84 3.11 -10.37
C ALA A 131 21.01 1.92 -10.90
N GLN A 132 21.51 0.70 -10.80
CA GLN A 132 20.78 -0.49 -11.20
C GLN A 132 19.68 -0.88 -10.20
N GLY A 133 19.92 -0.68 -8.89
CA GLY A 133 18.94 -0.86 -7.82
C GLY A 133 17.70 0.00 -8.03
N PHE A 134 17.86 1.30 -8.27
CA PHE A 134 16.72 2.20 -8.53
C PHE A 134 15.95 1.83 -9.81
N LYS A 135 16.64 1.42 -10.88
CA LYS A 135 15.98 0.97 -12.11
C LYS A 135 15.11 -0.27 -11.86
N TYR A 136 15.66 -1.27 -11.18
CA TYR A 136 14.92 -2.50 -10.86
C TYR A 136 13.78 -2.24 -9.88
N ALA A 137 13.98 -1.38 -8.88
CA ALA A 137 12.93 -0.98 -7.96
C ALA A 137 11.75 -0.34 -8.69
N ALA A 138 12.00 0.63 -9.56
CA ALA A 138 10.95 1.27 -10.37
C ALA A 138 10.20 0.25 -11.23
N THR A 139 10.94 -0.61 -11.96
CA THR A 139 10.31 -1.64 -12.82
C THR A 139 9.49 -2.64 -12.01
N MET A 140 10.02 -3.18 -10.91
CA MET A 140 9.29 -4.14 -10.08
C MET A 140 8.05 -3.54 -9.44
N THR A 141 8.12 -2.30 -8.97
CA THR A 141 6.97 -1.63 -8.36
C THR A 141 5.87 -1.35 -9.39
N THR A 142 6.23 -0.87 -10.59
CA THR A 142 5.25 -0.70 -11.68
C THR A 142 4.60 -2.02 -12.06
N CYS A 143 5.38 -3.09 -12.23
CA CYS A 143 4.84 -4.42 -12.52
C CYS A 143 3.98 -4.98 -11.37
N GLY A 144 4.39 -4.74 -10.13
CA GLY A 144 3.65 -5.16 -8.94
C GLY A 144 2.29 -4.48 -8.83
N ILE A 145 2.24 -3.15 -8.98
CA ILE A 145 0.98 -2.39 -9.00
C ILE A 145 0.07 -2.88 -10.13
N ALA A 146 0.60 -3.06 -11.34
CA ALA A 146 -0.17 -3.56 -12.47
C ALA A 146 -0.76 -4.96 -12.21
N PHE A 147 0.03 -5.85 -11.60
CA PHE A 147 -0.41 -7.20 -11.24
C PHE A 147 -1.54 -7.18 -10.19
N PHE A 148 -1.35 -6.51 -9.05
CA PHE A 148 -2.36 -6.44 -8.00
C PHE A 148 -3.60 -5.63 -8.44
N GLY A 149 -3.43 -4.66 -9.34
CA GLY A 149 -4.53 -3.92 -9.96
C GLY A 149 -5.37 -4.82 -10.86
N LEU A 150 -4.74 -5.66 -11.68
CA LEU A 150 -5.44 -6.63 -12.52
C LEU A 150 -6.17 -7.69 -11.68
N GLU A 151 -5.54 -8.18 -10.62
CA GLU A 151 -6.17 -9.11 -9.68
C GLU A 151 -7.41 -8.50 -9.03
N ALA A 152 -7.30 -7.26 -8.53
CA ALA A 152 -8.44 -6.53 -7.95
C ALA A 152 -9.55 -6.25 -8.95
N TYR A 153 -9.20 -5.98 -10.21
CA TYR A 153 -10.17 -5.80 -11.29
C TYR A 153 -10.93 -7.10 -11.59
N LEU A 154 -10.22 -8.23 -11.67
CA LEU A 154 -10.85 -9.55 -11.88
C LEU A 154 -11.73 -9.96 -10.70
N ASP A 155 -11.29 -9.67 -9.47
CA ASP A 155 -12.07 -9.89 -8.25
C ASP A 155 -13.38 -9.05 -8.30
N HIS A 156 -13.32 -7.80 -8.76
CA HIS A 156 -14.50 -6.93 -8.88
C HIS A 156 -15.47 -7.40 -9.95
N VAL A 157 -14.99 -7.82 -11.12
CA VAL A 157 -15.82 -8.30 -12.23
C VAL A 157 -16.50 -9.63 -11.91
N ARG A 158 -15.81 -10.54 -11.20
CA ARG A 158 -16.35 -11.86 -10.87
C ARG A 158 -17.08 -11.93 -9.53
N GLY A 159 -16.96 -10.90 -8.67
CA GLY A 159 -17.56 -10.87 -7.34
C GLY A 159 -17.08 -12.00 -6.40
N THR A 160 -16.04 -12.73 -6.79
CA THR A 160 -15.47 -13.89 -6.10
C THR A 160 -13.97 -13.69 -6.02
N ILE A 161 -13.37 -14.06 -4.89
CA ILE A 161 -11.94 -13.85 -4.65
C ILE A 161 -11.30 -15.22 -4.42
N ASP A 162 -10.64 -15.74 -5.45
CA ASP A 162 -10.07 -17.08 -5.49
C ASP A 162 -8.66 -17.09 -6.14
N PHE A 163 -7.94 -18.20 -5.97
CA PHE A 163 -6.68 -18.47 -6.68
C PHE A 163 -6.79 -18.38 -8.22
N PHE A 164 -7.97 -18.61 -8.80
CA PHE A 164 -8.17 -18.52 -10.25
C PHE A 164 -7.93 -17.10 -10.78
N ASN A 165 -8.30 -16.07 -10.02
CA ASN A 165 -8.09 -14.68 -10.44
C ASN A 165 -6.60 -14.34 -10.45
N THR A 166 -5.84 -14.86 -9.47
CA THR A 166 -4.39 -14.76 -9.41
C THR A 166 -3.71 -15.50 -10.56
N LEU A 167 -4.21 -16.69 -10.90
CA LEU A 167 -3.73 -17.46 -12.04
C LEU A 167 -3.97 -16.72 -13.35
N ALA A 168 -5.18 -16.19 -13.55
CA ALA A 168 -5.50 -15.39 -14.74
C ALA A 168 -4.62 -14.13 -14.82
N ALA A 169 -4.40 -13.43 -13.70
CA ALA A 169 -3.54 -12.25 -13.65
C ALA A 169 -2.08 -12.57 -13.98
N THR A 170 -1.54 -13.69 -13.47
CA THR A 170 -0.15 -14.11 -13.77
C THR A 170 0.01 -14.55 -15.22
N MET A 171 -0.97 -15.25 -15.78
CA MET A 171 -0.97 -15.63 -17.20
C MET A 171 -1.10 -14.40 -18.11
N ALA A 172 -1.94 -13.44 -17.76
CA ALA A 172 -2.06 -12.17 -18.49
C ALA A 172 -0.75 -11.39 -18.46
N ALA A 173 -0.11 -11.25 -17.28
CA ALA A 173 1.19 -10.61 -17.15
C ALA A 173 2.27 -11.31 -17.99
N GLY A 174 2.32 -12.64 -17.96
CA GLY A 174 3.23 -13.45 -18.79
C GLY A 174 2.97 -13.29 -20.30
N SER A 175 1.71 -13.13 -20.69
CA SER A 175 1.31 -12.91 -22.08
C SER A 175 1.74 -11.52 -22.56
N VAL A 176 1.46 -10.48 -21.77
CA VAL A 176 1.91 -9.10 -22.03
C VAL A 176 3.43 -9.05 -22.15
N TYR A 177 4.15 -9.68 -21.22
CA TYR A 177 5.61 -9.77 -21.26
C TYR A 177 6.12 -10.45 -22.54
N SER A 178 5.50 -11.56 -22.93
CA SER A 178 5.91 -12.32 -24.11
C SER A 178 5.70 -11.53 -25.41
N LEU A 179 4.62 -10.75 -25.48
CA LEU A 179 4.34 -9.86 -26.61
C LEU A 179 5.31 -8.67 -26.64
N TRP A 180 5.58 -8.06 -25.49
CA TRP A 180 6.49 -6.92 -25.37
C TRP A 180 7.91 -7.25 -25.85
N TYR A 181 8.43 -8.41 -25.44
CA TYR A 181 9.78 -8.86 -25.81
C TYR A 181 9.82 -9.72 -27.09
N ARG A 182 8.70 -9.88 -27.79
CA ARG A 182 8.57 -10.68 -29.03
C ARG A 182 9.23 -12.06 -28.90
N LEU A 183 8.89 -12.77 -27.83
CA LEU A 183 9.47 -14.08 -27.54
C LEU A 183 9.07 -15.14 -28.58
N SER A 184 9.97 -16.09 -28.83
CA SER A 184 9.65 -17.26 -29.67
C SER A 184 8.57 -18.12 -29.04
N ARG A 185 7.85 -18.92 -29.84
CA ARG A 185 6.75 -19.78 -29.37
C ARG A 185 7.13 -20.63 -28.16
N GLN A 186 8.34 -21.22 -28.18
CA GLN A 186 8.81 -22.07 -27.08
C GLN A 186 9.14 -21.28 -25.81
N GLN A 187 9.69 -20.07 -25.96
CA GLN A 187 9.95 -19.18 -24.83
C GLN A 187 8.64 -18.68 -24.21
N THR A 188 7.64 -18.33 -25.03
CA THR A 188 6.31 -17.93 -24.55
C THR A 188 5.65 -19.06 -23.75
N ILE A 189 5.67 -20.30 -24.24
CA ILE A 189 5.13 -21.46 -23.51
C ILE A 189 5.84 -21.65 -22.17
N ASN A 190 7.17 -21.57 -22.16
CA ASN A 190 7.94 -21.73 -20.92
C ASN A 190 7.68 -20.60 -19.91
N THR A 191 7.59 -19.35 -20.38
CA THR A 191 7.23 -18.20 -19.55
C THR A 191 5.83 -18.34 -18.98
N LEU A 192 4.87 -18.75 -19.80
CA LEU A 192 3.48 -18.94 -19.38
C LEU A 192 3.35 -20.11 -18.40
N ARG A 193 4.07 -21.22 -18.61
CA ARG A 193 4.12 -22.35 -17.67
C ARG A 193 4.70 -21.94 -16.32
N ARG A 194 5.79 -21.18 -16.32
CA ARG A 194 6.39 -20.63 -15.08
C ARG A 194 5.44 -19.66 -14.39
N GLY A 195 4.79 -18.80 -15.16
CA GLY A 195 3.76 -17.88 -14.67
C GLY A 195 2.58 -18.63 -14.04
N ALA A 196 2.11 -19.70 -14.67
CA ALA A 196 1.01 -20.52 -14.16
C ALA A 196 1.38 -21.23 -12.85
N VAL A 197 2.58 -21.81 -12.77
CA VAL A 197 3.08 -22.43 -11.53
C VAL A 197 3.20 -21.39 -10.41
N ALA A 198 3.74 -20.21 -10.71
CA ALA A 198 3.83 -19.12 -9.74
C ALA A 198 2.44 -18.62 -9.30
N GLY A 199 1.51 -18.46 -10.24
CA GLY A 199 0.14 -18.03 -9.98
C GLY A 199 -0.65 -19.00 -9.12
N LEU A 200 -0.53 -20.31 -9.39
CA LEU A 200 -1.12 -21.34 -8.55
C LEU A 200 -0.51 -21.35 -7.14
N ALA A 201 0.82 -21.31 -7.04
CA ALA A 201 1.49 -21.30 -5.73
C ALA A 201 1.09 -20.08 -4.89
N LEU A 202 1.08 -18.88 -5.50
CA LEU A 202 0.71 -17.65 -4.83
C LEU A 202 -0.79 -17.60 -4.50
N GLY A 203 -1.65 -18.00 -5.44
CA GLY A 203 -3.10 -18.02 -5.25
C GLY A 203 -3.50 -18.96 -4.13
N LEU A 204 -2.97 -20.19 -4.11
CA LEU A 204 -3.23 -21.15 -3.03
C LEU A 204 -2.67 -20.68 -1.68
N ALA A 205 -1.50 -20.02 -1.67
CA ALA A 205 -0.96 -19.45 -0.44
C ALA A 205 -1.84 -18.31 0.10
N GLN A 206 -2.35 -17.45 -0.78
CA GLN A 206 -3.29 -16.39 -0.40
C GLN A 206 -4.62 -16.95 0.09
N ASP A 207 -5.16 -17.96 -0.58
CA ASP A 207 -6.38 -18.65 -0.18
C ASP A 207 -6.21 -19.37 1.17
N GLY A 208 -5.08 -20.02 1.39
CA GLY A 208 -4.75 -20.63 2.68
C GLY A 208 -4.66 -19.61 3.80
N LEU A 209 -4.04 -18.46 3.56
CA LEU A 209 -3.97 -17.38 4.55
C LEU A 209 -5.36 -16.81 4.88
N ARG A 210 -6.25 -16.73 3.89
CA ARG A 210 -7.65 -16.29 4.06
C ARG A 210 -8.45 -17.31 4.86
N TYR A 211 -8.27 -18.59 4.55
CA TYR A 211 -8.86 -19.65 5.34
C TYR A 211 -8.43 -19.56 6.80
N VAL A 212 -7.13 -19.40 7.08
CA VAL A 212 -6.58 -19.26 8.44
C VAL A 212 -7.18 -18.07 9.19
N ARG A 213 -7.56 -17.01 8.49
CA ARG A 213 -8.19 -15.80 9.07
C ARG A 213 -9.71 -15.88 9.21
N GLY A 214 -10.32 -17.05 8.97
CA GLY A 214 -11.76 -17.25 9.12
C GLY A 214 -12.62 -16.74 7.96
N ASN A 215 -12.00 -16.44 6.80
CA ASN A 215 -12.74 -16.03 5.61
C ASN A 215 -13.22 -17.24 4.81
N ASP A 216 -14.46 -17.16 4.32
CA ASP A 216 -15.07 -18.20 3.50
C ASP A 216 -14.41 -18.28 2.12
N LEU A 217 -14.05 -19.49 1.69
CA LEU A 217 -13.63 -19.76 0.31
C LEU A 217 -14.79 -20.34 -0.48
N TRP A 218 -14.96 -19.85 -1.71
CA TRP A 218 -16.08 -20.22 -2.57
C TRP A 218 -16.11 -21.71 -2.93
N TYR A 219 -14.94 -22.34 -3.08
CA TYR A 219 -14.82 -23.75 -3.48
C TYR A 219 -14.74 -24.74 -2.31
N LEU A 220 -14.66 -24.26 -1.05
CA LEU A 220 -14.72 -25.13 0.12
C LEU A 220 -16.19 -25.38 0.51
N PRO A 221 -16.55 -26.61 0.92
CA PRO A 221 -17.90 -26.88 1.37
C PRO A 221 -18.23 -26.05 2.61
N SER A 222 -19.44 -25.47 2.64
CA SER A 222 -19.90 -24.59 3.72
C SER A 222 -19.75 -25.21 5.12
N ALA A 223 -19.87 -26.54 5.23
CA ALA A 223 -19.67 -27.27 6.47
C ALA A 223 -18.25 -27.15 7.06
N LEU A 224 -17.21 -27.08 6.22
CA LEU A 224 -15.82 -26.91 6.66
C LEU A 224 -15.51 -25.46 7.06
N ASN A 225 -16.19 -24.49 6.44
CA ASN A 225 -16.08 -23.09 6.83
C ASN A 225 -16.78 -22.83 8.17
N HIS A 226 -17.98 -23.38 8.37
CA HIS A 226 -18.74 -23.24 9.62
C HIS A 226 -18.03 -23.87 10.83
N LYS A 227 -17.49 -25.09 10.70
CA LYS A 227 -16.74 -25.74 11.79
C LYS A 227 -15.57 -24.90 12.29
N LYS A 228 -14.83 -24.27 11.37
CA LYS A 228 -13.71 -23.41 11.72
C LYS A 228 -14.15 -22.16 12.47
N LYS A 229 -15.26 -21.56 12.03
CA LYS A 229 -15.84 -20.40 12.67
C LYS A 229 -16.31 -20.72 14.09
N GLU A 230 -16.83 -21.93 14.32
CA GLU A 230 -17.17 -22.45 15.64
C GLU A 230 -15.93 -22.67 16.52
N GLU A 231 -14.86 -23.27 15.99
CA GLU A 231 -13.58 -23.44 16.70
C GLU A 231 -12.99 -22.08 17.15
N GLU A 232 -13.04 -21.06 16.30
CA GLU A 232 -12.54 -19.73 16.63
C GLU A 232 -13.37 -19.04 17.73
N ILE A 233 -14.69 -19.23 17.74
CA ILE A 233 -15.57 -18.69 18.81
C ILE A 233 -15.34 -19.39 20.15
N MET A 234 -14.96 -20.68 20.16
CA MET A 234 -14.70 -21.45 21.37
C MET A 234 -13.33 -21.17 22.01
N HIS A 235 -12.42 -20.55 21.27
CA HIS A 235 -11.06 -20.22 21.72
C HIS A 235 -10.87 -18.74 22.12
N VAL A 236 -11.93 -17.93 22.05
CA VAL A 236 -11.99 -16.53 22.51
C VAL A 236 -12.72 -16.46 23.84
#